data_AF-A0A4S0UHG9-F1
#
_entry.id   AF-A0A4S0UHG9-F1
#
_cell.length_a   1.000
_cell.length_b   1.000
_cell.length_c   1.000
_cell.angle_alpha   90.00
_cell.angle_beta   90.00
_cell.angle_gamma   90.00
#
_symmetry.space_group_name_H-M   'P 1'
#
loop_
_entity.id
_entity.type
_entity.pdbx_description
1 polymer ?
#
loop_
_entity_poly.entity_id
_entity_poly.type
_entity_poly.pdbx_seq_one_letter_code
_entity_poly.pdbx_strand_id
1 'polypeptide(L)'
;FRLAHISDVHLGPLPGVTYRELASKRVVGYVNWQRNRRRHMHDAVIDTIVADLKASQPDHLAVTGDLVNLALDGEIEMARHWLETLGSPDDVSVVP
;
A
#
# COMPACT_ATOMS: atom_id res chain seq x y z
N PHE A 1 15.29 14.45 -15.91
CA PHE A 1 14.50 14.36 -14.69
C PHE A 1 13.04 14.09 -15.00
N ARG A 2 12.64 12.84 -14.80
CA ARG A 2 11.29 12.27 -14.93
C ARG A 2 10.91 11.74 -13.56
N LEU A 3 9.78 12.22 -13.05
CA LEU A 3 9.23 11.77 -11.77
C LEU A 3 8.08 10.81 -12.05
N ALA A 4 8.17 9.58 -11.55
CA ALA A 4 7.03 8.70 -11.42
C ALA A 4 6.31 9.02 -10.10
N HIS A 5 4.98 9.04 -10.11
CA HIS A 5 4.18 9.32 -8.92
C HIS A 5 3.03 8.32 -8.81
N ILE A 6 2.88 7.72 -7.63
CA ILE A 6 1.78 6.82 -7.28
C ILE A 6 1.18 7.27 -5.95
N SER A 7 -0.15 7.22 -5.82
CA SER A 7 -0.84 7.53 -4.57
C SER A 7 -1.89 6.49 -4.20
N ASP A 8 -2.27 6.50 -2.91
CA ASP A 8 -3.44 5.78 -2.38
C ASP A 8 -3.43 4.29 -2.74
N VAL A 9 -2.26 3.67 -2.54
CA VAL A 9 -1.96 2.29 -2.91
C VAL A 9 -2.86 1.30 -2.18
N HIS A 10 -3.23 1.60 -0.93
CA HIS A 10 -4.12 0.76 -0.10
C HIS A 10 -3.76 -0.73 -0.14
N LEU A 11 -2.53 -1.07 0.24
CA LEU A 11 -1.97 -2.41 0.16
C LEU A 11 -2.87 -3.44 0.84
N GLY A 12 -3.01 -4.58 0.17
CA GLY A 12 -3.78 -5.72 0.63
C GLY A 12 -3.01 -7.03 0.42
N PRO A 13 -3.67 -8.17 0.68
CA PRO A 13 -4.88 -8.28 1.51
C PRO A 13 -4.59 -7.85 2.96
N LEU A 14 -5.64 -7.50 3.73
CA LEU A 14 -5.45 -7.20 5.15
C LEU A 14 -4.78 -8.38 5.85
N PRO A 15 -3.74 -8.14 6.68
CA PRO A 15 -3.16 -9.19 7.51
C PRO A 15 -4.21 -9.76 8.46
N GLY A 16 -3.94 -10.95 9.01
CA GLY A 16 -4.84 -11.58 9.97
C GLY A 16 -5.14 -10.66 11.14
N VAL A 17 -6.36 -10.13 11.21
CA VAL A 17 -6.74 -9.15 12.23
C VAL A 17 -7.19 -9.86 13.50
N THR A 18 -6.62 -9.47 14.64
CA THR A 18 -7.08 -9.94 15.95
C THR A 18 -8.25 -9.08 16.46
N TYR A 19 -9.15 -9.68 17.25
CA TYR A 19 -10.29 -8.96 17.85
C TYR A 19 -9.87 -7.75 18.71
N ARG A 20 -8.63 -7.74 19.23
CA ARG A 20 -8.09 -6.66 20.05
C ARG A 20 -7.69 -5.43 19.24
N GLU A 21 -7.29 -5.64 17.99
CA GLU A 21 -6.93 -4.57 17.04
C GLU A 21 -8.18 -3.90 16.43
N LEU A 22 -9.31 -4.62 16.43
CA LEU A 22 -10.61 -4.14 16.01
C LEU A 22 -11.33 -3.32 17.11
N ALA A 23 -10.65 -2.41 17.79
CA ALA A 23 -11.32 -1.46 18.67
C ALA A 23 -11.93 -0.27 17.90
N SER A 24 -13.08 0.24 18.35
CA SER A 24 -13.69 1.49 17.86
C SER A 24 -14.05 1.48 16.35
N LYS A 25 -13.80 2.59 15.62
CA LYS A 25 -14.14 2.77 14.18
C LYS A 25 -13.47 1.74 13.26
N ARG A 26 -12.42 1.04 13.73
CA ARG A 26 -11.71 0.00 12.96
C ARG A 26 -12.57 -1.23 12.70
N VAL A 27 -13.55 -1.53 13.57
CA VAL A 27 -14.57 -2.57 13.31
C VAL A 27 -15.37 -2.25 12.06
N VAL A 28 -15.86 -1.01 11.97
CA VAL A 28 -16.70 -0.57 10.85
C VAL A 28 -15.89 -0.56 9.55
N GLY A 29 -14.64 -0.08 9.60
CA GLY A 29 -13.71 -0.14 8.48
C GLY A 29 -13.45 -1.58 8.01
N TYR A 30 -13.14 -2.50 8.93
CA TYR A 30 -12.92 -3.91 8.63
C TYR A 30 -14.15 -4.58 8.00
N VAL A 31 -15.35 -4.33 8.53
CA VAL A 31 -16.60 -4.87 7.96
C VAL A 31 -16.85 -4.33 6.55
N ASN A 32 -16.61 -3.04 6.31
CA ASN A 32 -16.72 -2.46 4.97
C ASN A 32 -15.69 -3.05 4.00
N TRP A 33 -14.43 -3.22 4.43
CA TRP A 33 -13.39 -3.86 3.63
C TRP A 33 -13.75 -5.33 3.31
N GLN A 34 -14.19 -6.08 4.31
CA GLN A 34 -14.55 -7.49 4.14
C GLN A 34 -15.75 -7.67 3.19
N ARG A 35 -16.71 -6.74 3.20
CA ARG A 35 -17.90 -6.78 2.32
C ARG A 35 -17.59 -6.35 0.89
N ASN A 36 -16.78 -5.30 0.68
CA ASN A 36 -16.61 -4.68 -0.63
C ASN A 36 -15.29 -5.04 -1.34
N ARG A 37 -14.21 -5.30 -0.59
CA ARG A 37 -12.84 -5.39 -1.13
C ARG A 37 -12.21 -6.78 -1.07
N ARG A 38 -12.71 -7.72 -0.25
CA ARG A 38 -12.21 -9.11 -0.20
C ARG A 38 -12.17 -9.82 -1.58
N ARG A 39 -13.00 -9.43 -2.53
CA ARG A 39 -13.08 -10.04 -3.88
C ARG A 39 -12.14 -9.42 -4.92
N HIS A 40 -11.57 -8.25 -4.66
CA HIS A 40 -10.68 -7.54 -5.57
C HIS A 40 -9.27 -7.56 -4.97
N MET A 41 -8.55 -8.67 -5.11
CA MET A 41 -7.16 -8.74 -4.62
C MET A 41 -6.28 -7.85 -5.51
N HIS A 42 -5.79 -6.76 -4.90
CA HIS A 42 -5.10 -5.64 -5.56
C HIS A 42 -3.60 -5.88 -5.81
N ASP A 43 -3.00 -6.92 -5.22
CA ASP A 43 -1.55 -7.14 -5.21
C ASP A 43 -0.99 -7.25 -6.63
N ALA A 44 -1.63 -8.06 -7.47
CA ALA A 44 -1.21 -8.24 -8.86
C ALA A 44 -1.30 -6.94 -9.68
N VAL A 45 -2.23 -6.04 -9.35
CA VAL A 45 -2.40 -4.76 -10.06
C VAL A 45 -1.30 -3.79 -9.66
N ILE A 46 -1.02 -3.67 -8.36
CA ILE A 46 0.05 -2.79 -7.86
C ILE A 46 1.40 -3.24 -8.39
N ASP A 47 1.70 -4.54 -8.35
CA ASP A 47 2.96 -5.07 -8.89
C ASP A 47 3.10 -4.78 -10.39
N THR A 48 2.00 -4.90 -11.15
CA THR A 48 2.00 -4.58 -12.59
C THR A 48 2.24 -3.09 -12.84
N ILE A 49 1.58 -2.21 -12.07
CA ILE A 49 1.80 -0.75 -12.17
C ILE A 49 3.24 -0.39 -11.82
N VAL A 50 3.78 -0.95 -10.73
CA VAL A 50 5.16 -0.70 -10.31
C VAL A 50 6.16 -1.19 -11.37
N ALA A 51 5.91 -2.36 -11.96
CA ALA A 51 6.74 -2.89 -13.04
C ALA A 51 6.74 -1.98 -14.27
N ASP A 52 5.57 -1.48 -14.67
CA ASP A 52 5.44 -0.52 -15.79
C ASP A 52 6.12 0.82 -15.49
N LEU A 53 5.93 1.35 -14.28
CA LEU A 53 6.64 2.55 -13.81
C LEU A 53 8.16 2.35 -13.88
N LYS A 54 8.68 1.23 -13.40
CA LYS A 54 10.12 0.91 -13.50
C LYS A 54 10.59 0.76 -14.96
N ALA A 55 9.78 0.15 -15.82
CA ALA A 55 10.08 0.01 -17.25
C ALA A 55 10.16 1.36 -17.97
N SER A 56 9.42 2.38 -17.49
CA SER A 56 9.50 3.76 -18.01
C SER A 56 10.80 4.50 -17.65
N GLN A 57 11.66 3.90 -16.81
CA GLN A 57 12.94 4.43 -16.34
C GLN A 57 12.85 5.87 -15.80
N PRO A 58 12.05 6.11 -14.73
CA PRO A 58 12.01 7.42 -14.09
C PRO A 58 13.33 7.70 -13.36
N ASP A 59 13.65 8.98 -13.23
CA ASP A 59 14.79 9.43 -12.44
C ASP A 59 14.49 9.38 -10.93
N HIS A 60 13.21 9.40 -10.52
CA HIS A 60 12.78 9.31 -9.12
C HIS A 60 11.34 8.79 -9.01
N LEU A 61 11.01 8.12 -7.90
CA LEU A 61 9.64 7.68 -7.57
C LEU A 61 9.11 8.41 -6.32
N ALA A 62 7.98 9.09 -6.46
CA ALA A 62 7.23 9.63 -5.34
C ALA A 62 6.05 8.72 -4.99
N VAL A 63 5.91 8.38 -3.72
CA VAL A 63 4.79 7.62 -3.17
C VAL A 63 4.08 8.48 -2.13
N THR A 64 2.78 8.73 -2.30
CA THR A 64 2.01 9.60 -1.40
C THR A 64 0.64 9.01 -1.06
N GLY A 65 -0.06 9.64 -0.12
CA GLY A 65 -1.42 9.21 0.24
C GLY A 65 -1.42 7.87 0.96
N ASP A 66 -2.58 7.23 1.03
CA ASP A 66 -2.77 6.12 1.97
C ASP A 66 -2.17 4.80 1.45
N LEU A 67 -1.15 4.30 2.16
CA LEU A 67 -0.54 2.99 1.90
C LEU A 67 -1.34 1.85 2.52
N VAL A 68 -2.07 2.12 3.60
CA VAL A 68 -2.75 1.13 4.44
C VAL A 68 -4.23 1.46 4.56
N ASN A 69 -5.07 0.45 4.81
CA ASN A 69 -6.52 0.63 4.84
C ASN A 69 -7.04 0.95 6.25
N LEU A 70 -6.55 0.26 7.28
CA LEU A 70 -7.04 0.39 8.66
C LEU A 70 -5.96 0.86 9.64
N ALA A 71 -4.72 1.05 9.15
CA ALA A 71 -3.54 1.37 9.93
C ALA A 71 -3.28 0.37 11.06
N LEU A 72 -3.43 -0.93 10.76
CA LEU A 72 -3.00 -2.00 11.66
C LEU A 72 -1.48 -2.13 11.66
N ASP A 73 -0.89 -2.56 12.77
CA ASP A 73 0.57 -2.75 12.87
C ASP A 73 1.09 -3.67 11.76
N GLY A 74 0.34 -4.74 11.45
CA GLY A 74 0.69 -5.64 10.34
C GLY A 74 0.59 -4.99 8.95
N GLU A 75 -0.32 -4.03 8.75
CA GLU A 75 -0.39 -3.29 7.49
C GLU A 75 0.77 -2.32 7.35
N ILE A 76 1.20 -1.69 8.45
CA ILE A 76 2.35 -0.79 8.46
C ILE A 76 3.63 -1.57 8.12
N GLU A 77 3.82 -2.76 8.68
CA GLU A 77 4.98 -3.60 8.34
C GLU A 77 4.95 -4.07 6.88
N MET A 78 3.77 -4.45 6.37
CA MET A 78 3.60 -4.78 4.96
C MET A 78 3.90 -3.58 4.05
N ALA A 79 3.44 -2.38 4.40
CA ALA A 79 3.73 -1.15 3.67
C ALA A 79 5.22 -0.84 3.65
N ARG A 80 5.90 -1.00 4.79
CA ARG A 80 7.36 -0.88 4.88
C ARG A 80 8.06 -1.86 3.93
N HIS A 81 7.73 -3.14 4.00
CA HIS A 81 8.33 -4.15 3.13
C HIS A 81 8.08 -3.87 1.65
N TRP A 82 6.87 -3.44 1.29
CA TRP A 82 6.55 -3.06 -0.08
C TRP A 82 7.40 -1.87 -0.56
N LEU A 83 7.55 -0.82 0.25
CA LEU A 83 8.42 0.32 -0.06
C LEU A 83 9.88 -0.10 -0.28
N GLU A 84 10.39 -1.04 0.52
CA GLU A 84 11.74 -1.60 0.37
C GLU A 84 11.93 -2.33 -0.99
N THR A 85 10.85 -2.78 -1.64
CA THR A 85 10.93 -3.38 -2.99
C THR A 85 10.97 -2.36 -4.13
N LEU A 86 10.64 -1.09 -3.87
CA LEU A 86 10.50 -0.07 -4.92
C LEU A 86 11.85 0.40 -5.45
N GLY A 87 12.86 0.53 -4.59
CA GLY A 87 14.19 0.99 -5.00
C GLY A 87 15.05 1.42 -3.81
N SER A 88 16.18 2.07 -4.12
CA SER A 88 17.03 2.69 -3.11
C SER A 88 16.30 3.86 -2.44
N PRO A 89 16.56 4.15 -1.15
CA PRO A 89 16.06 5.38 -0.50
C PRO A 89 16.48 6.68 -1.19
N ASP A 90 17.55 6.66 -2.00
CA ASP A 90 17.99 7.82 -2.78
C ASP A 90 17.08 8.10 -3.99
N ASP A 91 16.37 7.07 -4.49
CA ASP A 91 15.57 7.11 -5.72
C ASP A 91 14.06 7.09 -5.44
N VAL A 92 13.66 6.97 -4.17
CA VAL A 92 12.27 6.86 -3.73
C VAL A 92 11.99 7.81 -2.57
N SER A 93 10.94 8.62 -2.68
CA SER A 93 10.45 9.46 -1.57
C SER A 93 9.02 9.10 -1.19
N VAL A 94 8.75 9.07 0.11
CA VAL A 94 7.45 8.69 0.67
C VAL A 94 6.91 9.82 1.54
N VAL A 95 5.64 10.16 1.37
CA VAL A 95 4.89 11.07 2.25
C VAL A 95 3.67 10.32 2.80
N PRO A 96 3.71 9.88 4.07
CA PRO A 96 2.60 9.22 4.74
C PRO A 96 1.54 10.20 5.26
#